data_AF-A0A946EA78-F1
#
_entry.id   AF-A0A946EA78-F1
#
_cell.length_a   1.000
_cell.length_b   1.000
_cell.length_c   1.000
_cell.angle_alpha   90.00
_cell.angle_beta   90.00
_cell.angle_gamma   90.00
#
_symmetry.space_group_name_H-M   'P 1'
#
loop_
_entity.id
_entity.type
_entity.pdbx_description
1 polymer ?
#
loop_
_entity_poly.entity_id
_entity_poly.type
_entity_poly.pdbx_seq_one_letter_code
_entity_poly.pdbx_strand_id
1 'polypeptide(L)'
;MSLLPIMALSIGAAFKVETLSLFKVLGCGLAIISVGLSVYDGLALGIVGADALTGDMIMIIAVTVAASFTVFSKRYFQKYGSWAVSYIAICAGFLVPLPVTAMVIDFGVLPELTANELTLLLLLGTLGVPVQFGLFSWSLNQLGPSRGSMYIVMMPITATILAVIALNETLTPLFVAGLVLIVGAIILVNREPKASL
;
A
#
# COMPACT_ATOMS: atom_id res chain seq x y z
N MET A 1 5.17 -1.84 4.71
CA MET A 1 4.48 -0.90 3.78
C MET A 1 5.12 0.49 3.71
N SER A 2 5.65 1.05 4.81
CA SER A 2 6.34 2.36 4.81
C SER A 2 7.55 2.48 3.87
N LEU A 3 8.18 1.36 3.49
CA LEU A 3 9.29 1.31 2.54
C LEU A 3 8.86 1.41 1.06
N LEU A 4 7.56 1.24 0.78
CA LEU A 4 7.03 1.22 -0.59
C LEU A 4 7.33 2.52 -1.36
N PRO A 5 7.16 3.73 -0.80
CA PRO A 5 7.46 4.97 -1.51
C PRO A 5 8.94 5.10 -1.87
N ILE A 6 9.85 4.70 -0.96
CA ILE A 6 11.29 4.72 -1.24
C ILE A 6 11.63 3.72 -2.34
N MET A 7 11.16 2.48 -2.25
CA MET A 7 11.46 1.47 -3.26
C MET A 7 10.88 1.85 -4.63
N ALA A 8 9.66 2.39 -4.67
CA ALA A 8 9.06 2.90 -5.90
C ALA A 8 9.86 4.08 -6.48
N LEU A 9 10.32 5.01 -5.64
CA LEU A 9 11.17 6.13 -6.06
C LEU A 9 12.54 5.66 -6.58
N SER A 10 13.19 4.73 -5.88
CA SER A 10 14.48 4.15 -6.26
C SER A 10 14.42 3.39 -7.59
N ILE A 11 13.42 2.52 -7.76
CA ILE A 11 13.19 1.78 -9.01
C ILE A 11 12.80 2.75 -10.13
N GLY A 12 11.90 3.70 -9.85
CA GLY A 12 11.49 4.73 -10.80
C GLY A 12 12.66 5.58 -11.32
N ALA A 13 13.60 5.92 -10.45
CA ALA A 13 14.82 6.63 -10.79
C ALA A 13 15.81 5.79 -11.59
N ALA A 14 16.06 4.55 -11.15
CA ALA A 14 16.99 3.62 -11.81
C ALA A 14 16.59 3.35 -13.27
N PHE A 15 15.28 3.24 -13.54
CA PHE A 15 14.73 3.01 -14.88
C PHE A 15 14.36 4.30 -15.63
N LYS A 16 14.78 5.48 -15.13
CA LYS A 16 14.48 6.81 -15.70
C LYS A 16 12.99 7.04 -16.00
N VAL A 17 12.11 6.42 -15.22
CA VAL A 17 10.66 6.64 -15.29
C VAL A 17 10.30 7.97 -14.64
N GLU A 18 11.03 8.35 -13.59
CA GLU A 18 10.87 9.63 -12.88
C GLU A 18 12.22 10.23 -12.48
N THR A 19 12.28 11.56 -12.38
CA THR A 19 13.45 12.28 -11.86
C THR A 19 13.47 12.26 -10.33
N LEU A 20 14.67 12.03 -9.78
CA LEU A 20 14.94 12.19 -8.34
C LEU A 20 14.92 13.67 -8.00
N SER A 21 14.11 14.01 -7.01
CA SER A 21 14.00 15.35 -6.49
C SER A 21 14.16 15.32 -4.99
N LEU A 22 14.84 16.34 -4.46
CA LEU A 22 15.11 16.46 -3.04
C LEU A 22 13.79 16.45 -2.23
N PHE A 23 12.72 17.05 -2.77
CA PHE A 23 11.40 17.04 -2.14
C PHE A 23 10.81 15.63 -2.03
N LYS A 24 11.01 14.76 -3.03
CA LYS A 24 10.54 13.37 -3.00
C LYS A 24 11.30 12.54 -1.97
N VAL A 25 12.62 12.71 -1.90
CA VAL A 25 13.47 12.00 -0.93
C VAL A 25 13.11 12.39 0.49
N LEU A 26 13.00 13.70 0.76
CA LEU A 26 12.62 14.22 2.08
C LEU A 26 11.21 13.77 2.48
N GLY A 27 10.25 13.83 1.56
CA GLY A 27 8.89 13.36 1.84
C GLY A 27 8.81 11.86 2.11
N CYS A 28 9.59 11.03 1.41
CA CYS A 28 9.65 9.60 1.71
C CYS A 28 10.27 9.33 3.09
N GLY A 29 11.32 10.08 3.46
CA GLY A 29 11.92 9.99 4.80
C GLY A 29 10.92 10.33 5.89
N LEU A 30 10.16 11.43 5.73
CA LEU A 30 9.10 11.81 6.67
C LEU A 30 7.98 10.77 6.75
N ALA A 31 7.59 10.17 5.62
CA ALA A 31 6.60 9.11 5.59
C ALA A 31 7.03 7.87 6.42
N ILE A 32 8.31 7.49 6.36
CA ILE A 32 8.83 6.39 7.19
C ILE A 32 8.78 6.72 8.67
N ILE A 33 9.24 7.92 9.04
CA ILE A 33 9.24 8.37 10.44
C ILE A 33 7.80 8.40 10.98
N SER A 34 6.84 8.90 10.20
CA SER A 34 5.44 8.94 10.61
C SER A 34 4.86 7.56 10.91
N VAL A 35 5.08 6.58 10.02
CA VAL A 35 4.59 5.20 10.23
C VAL A 35 5.28 4.56 11.42
N GLY A 36 6.59 4.80 11.61
CA GLY A 36 7.33 4.31 12.77
C GLY A 36 6.74 4.81 14.09
N LEU A 37 6.34 6.09 14.15
CA LEU A 37 5.69 6.68 15.31
C LEU A 37 4.26 6.16 15.51
N SER A 38 3.48 6.01 14.44
CA SER A 38 2.10 5.52 14.52
C SER A 38 1.99 4.05 14.92
N VAL A 39 3.01 3.23 14.68
CA VAL A 39 3.01 1.78 15.01
C VAL A 39 3.87 1.48 16.23
N TYR A 40 4.52 2.48 16.83
CA TYR A 40 5.44 2.32 17.96
C TYR A 40 4.81 1.56 19.14
N ASP A 41 3.59 1.96 19.53
CA ASP A 41 2.88 1.34 20.65
C ASP A 41 2.59 -0.15 20.40
N GLY A 42 2.31 -0.54 19.14
CA GLY A 42 2.10 -1.93 18.74
C GLY A 42 3.40 -2.76 18.68
N LEU A 43 4.52 -2.13 18.30
CA LEU A 43 5.85 -2.76 18.31
C LEU A 43 6.38 -2.96 19.73
N ALA A 44 6.10 -2.02 20.64
CA ALA A 44 6.50 -2.07 22.04
C ALA A 44 5.86 -3.24 22.82
N LEU A 45 4.74 -3.78 22.34
CA LEU A 45 4.10 -4.99 22.88
C LEU A 45 4.90 -6.28 22.59
N GLY A 46 6.02 -6.19 21.88
CA GLY A 46 7.08 -7.21 21.94
C GLY A 46 6.76 -8.55 21.29
N ILE A 47 5.93 -8.57 20.24
CA ILE A 47 5.71 -9.78 19.43
C ILE A 47 6.92 -9.99 18.48
N VAL A 48 8.13 -10.12 19.04
CA VAL A 48 9.31 -10.52 18.29
C VAL A 48 9.34 -12.05 18.30
N GLY A 49 8.63 -12.65 17.35
CA GLY A 49 8.64 -14.11 17.16
C GLY A 49 9.99 -14.62 16.68
N ALA A 50 10.28 -15.90 16.93
CA ALA A 50 11.52 -16.57 16.51
C ALA A 50 11.77 -16.50 14.98
N ASP A 51 10.72 -16.29 14.19
CA ASP A 51 10.76 -16.18 12.73
C ASP A 51 10.72 -14.74 12.20
N ALA A 52 10.94 -13.73 13.06
CA ALA A 52 10.90 -12.32 12.67
C ALA A 52 11.81 -12.01 11.47
N LEU A 53 13.01 -12.61 11.43
CA LEU A 53 13.96 -12.41 10.33
C LEU A 53 13.42 -12.95 8.99
N THR A 54 12.81 -14.14 9.00
CA THR A 54 12.20 -14.72 7.80
C THR A 54 11.03 -13.87 7.32
N GLY A 55 10.21 -13.38 8.25
CA GLY A 55 9.13 -12.44 7.97
C GLY A 55 9.62 -11.14 7.33
N ASP A 56 10.69 -10.55 7.87
CA ASP A 56 11.29 -9.32 7.33
C ASP A 56 11.84 -9.52 5.92
N MET A 57 12.51 -10.66 5.65
CA MET A 57 13.01 -10.98 4.31
C MET A 57 11.87 -11.11 3.29
N ILE A 58 10.79 -11.81 3.65
CA ILE A 58 9.59 -11.93 2.79
C ILE A 58 8.98 -10.55 2.55
N MET A 59 8.92 -9.69 3.58
CA MET A 59 8.41 -8.33 3.44
C MET A 59 9.24 -7.49 2.46
N ILE A 60 10.57 -7.58 2.50
CA ILE A 60 11.46 -6.86 1.56
C ILE A 60 11.20 -7.30 0.12
N ILE A 61 11.07 -8.62 -0.11
CA ILE A 61 10.74 -9.16 -1.44
C ILE A 61 9.37 -8.65 -1.88
N ALA A 62 8.35 -8.74 -1.03
CA ALA A 62 6.99 -8.30 -1.33
C ALA A 62 6.93 -6.79 -1.68
N VAL A 63 7.61 -5.94 -0.90
CA VAL A 63 7.68 -4.50 -1.15
C VAL A 63 8.41 -4.20 -2.47
N THR A 64 9.46 -4.96 -2.80
CA THR A 64 10.19 -4.79 -4.07
C THR A 64 9.32 -5.15 -5.28
N VAL A 65 8.55 -6.25 -5.19
CA VAL A 65 7.59 -6.64 -6.23
C VAL A 65 6.49 -5.59 -6.37
N ALA A 66 5.93 -5.12 -5.26
CA ALA A 66 4.88 -4.09 -5.26
C ALA A 66 5.38 -2.75 -5.82
N ALA A 67 6.60 -2.34 -5.48
CA ALA A 67 7.24 -1.14 -6.02
C ALA A 67 7.49 -1.28 -7.53
N SER A 68 7.98 -2.43 -7.98
CA SER A 68 8.19 -2.72 -9.41
C SER A 68 6.87 -2.64 -10.18
N PHE A 69 5.82 -3.28 -9.66
CA PHE A 69 4.48 -3.17 -10.24
C PHE A 69 4.04 -1.71 -10.32
N THR A 70 4.17 -0.94 -9.25
CA THR A 70 3.75 0.49 -9.20
C THR A 70 4.48 1.33 -10.25
N VAL A 71 5.78 1.10 -10.45
CA VAL A 71 6.60 1.84 -11.43
C VAL A 71 6.28 1.46 -12.87
N PHE A 72 6.21 0.16 -13.18
CA PHE A 72 6.07 -0.32 -14.56
C PHE A 72 4.61 -0.33 -15.04
N SER A 73 3.65 -0.51 -14.14
CA SER A 73 2.22 -0.62 -14.48
C SER A 73 1.66 0.63 -15.17
N LYS A 74 2.22 1.82 -14.90
CA LYS A 74 1.80 3.09 -15.54
C LYS A 74 1.75 2.99 -17.07
N ARG A 75 2.80 2.43 -17.69
CA ARG A 75 2.88 2.31 -19.16
C ARG A 75 1.77 1.41 -19.72
N TYR A 76 1.44 0.36 -18.98
CA TYR A 76 0.36 -0.56 -19.35
C TYR A 76 -1.02 0.07 -19.14
N PHE A 77 -1.23 0.81 -18.04
CA PHE A 77 -2.47 1.55 -17.79
C PHE A 77 -2.75 2.60 -18.88
N GLN A 78 -1.72 3.29 -19.36
CA GLN A 78 -1.86 4.28 -20.44
C GLN A 78 -2.17 3.63 -21.80
N LYS A 79 -1.60 2.45 -22.08
CA LYS A 79 -1.76 1.76 -23.36
C LYS A 79 -3.08 0.97 -23.47
N TYR A 80 -3.51 0.33 -22.39
CA TYR A 80 -4.64 -0.61 -22.39
C TYR A 80 -5.84 -0.14 -21.53
N GLY A 81 -5.71 0.98 -20.82
CA GLY A 81 -6.73 1.53 -19.92
C GLY A 81 -6.67 0.93 -18.51
N SER A 82 -6.87 1.77 -17.48
CA SER A 82 -6.74 1.37 -16.07
C SER A 82 -7.66 0.21 -15.66
N TRP A 83 -8.90 0.18 -16.15
CA TRP A 83 -9.88 -0.86 -15.79
C TRP A 83 -9.56 -2.24 -16.37
N ALA A 84 -9.14 -2.32 -17.64
CA ALA A 84 -8.80 -3.59 -18.28
C ALA A 84 -7.56 -4.23 -17.64
N VAL A 85 -6.53 -3.44 -17.35
CA VAL A 85 -5.34 -3.93 -16.66
C VAL A 85 -5.66 -4.33 -15.22
N SER A 86 -6.55 -3.59 -14.53
CA SER A 86 -7.01 -3.96 -13.18
C SER A 86 -7.69 -5.32 -13.16
N TYR A 87 -8.56 -5.59 -14.15
CA TYR A 87 -9.22 -6.89 -14.28
C TYR A 87 -8.20 -8.03 -14.43
N ILE A 88 -7.23 -7.88 -15.35
CA ILE A 88 -6.18 -8.87 -15.57
C ILE A 88 -5.33 -9.04 -14.30
N ALA A 89 -4.99 -7.95 -13.61
CA ALA A 89 -4.21 -7.99 -12.38
C ALA A 89 -4.94 -8.72 -11.25
N ILE A 90 -6.26 -8.54 -11.12
CA ILE A 90 -7.09 -9.26 -10.14
C ILE A 90 -7.15 -10.75 -10.50
N CYS A 91 -7.40 -11.10 -11.76
CA CYS A 91 -7.38 -12.50 -12.19
C CYS A 91 -6.02 -13.17 -11.97
N ALA A 92 -4.92 -12.47 -12.29
CA ALA A 92 -3.57 -12.96 -12.04
C ALA A 92 -3.31 -13.10 -10.52
N GLY A 93 -3.76 -12.13 -9.73
CA GLY A 93 -3.68 -12.16 -8.27
C GLY A 93 -4.45 -13.31 -7.63
N PHE A 94 -5.49 -13.83 -8.28
CA PHE A 94 -6.18 -15.05 -7.88
C PHE A 94 -5.48 -16.32 -8.34
N LEU A 95 -5.09 -16.39 -9.62
CA LEU A 95 -4.58 -17.61 -10.24
C LEU A 95 -3.13 -17.95 -9.85
N VAL A 96 -2.25 -16.95 -9.74
CA VAL A 96 -0.82 -17.15 -9.46
C VAL A 96 -0.56 -17.76 -8.08
N PRO A 97 -1.19 -17.30 -6.98
CA PRO A 97 -0.98 -17.92 -5.67
C PRO A 97 -1.71 -19.25 -5.49
N LEU A 98 -2.68 -19.58 -6.35
CA LEU A 98 -3.55 -20.75 -6.19
C LEU A 98 -2.79 -22.09 -6.02
N PRO A 99 -1.74 -22.40 -6.81
CA PRO A 99 -0.95 -23.61 -6.63
C PRO A 99 -0.23 -23.65 -5.27
N VAL A 100 0.28 -22.51 -4.80
CA VAL A 100 0.96 -22.41 -3.51
C VAL A 100 -0.04 -22.58 -2.37
N THR A 101 -1.20 -21.94 -2.47
CA THR A 101 -2.26 -22.11 -1.46
C THR A 101 -2.75 -23.56 -1.41
N ALA A 102 -2.81 -24.26 -2.55
CA ALA A 102 -3.20 -25.66 -2.59
C ALA A 102 -2.18 -26.63 -1.98
N MET A 103 -0.92 -26.23 -1.87
CA MET A 103 0.13 -27.01 -1.21
C MET A 103 0.17 -26.78 0.31
N VAL A 104 -0.32 -25.62 0.77
CA VAL A 104 -0.20 -25.18 2.18
C VAL A 104 -1.51 -25.35 2.94
N ILE A 105 -2.65 -25.14 2.29
CA ILE A 105 -3.98 -25.22 2.90
C ILE A 105 -4.61 -26.56 2.55
N ASP A 106 -5.09 -27.26 3.56
CA ASP A 106 -5.96 -28.42 3.37
C ASP A 106 -7.39 -27.93 3.08
N PHE A 107 -7.79 -28.00 1.80
CA PHE A 107 -9.15 -27.66 1.38
C PHE A 107 -10.23 -28.61 1.92
N GLY A 108 -9.85 -29.71 2.58
CA GLY A 108 -10.79 -30.59 3.28
C GLY A 108 -11.36 -30.00 4.57
N VAL A 109 -10.72 -28.96 5.13
CA VAL A 109 -11.15 -28.26 6.35
C VAL A 109 -11.48 -26.81 6.01
N LEU A 110 -12.54 -26.60 5.23
CA LEU A 110 -13.06 -25.25 5.03
C LEU A 110 -13.78 -24.81 6.32
N PRO A 111 -13.49 -23.62 6.86
CA PRO A 111 -14.21 -23.08 8.00
C PRO A 111 -15.70 -22.93 7.63
N GLU A 112 -16.59 -23.31 8.53
CA GLU A 112 -18.02 -23.07 8.38
C GLU A 112 -18.27 -21.57 8.40
N LEU A 113 -18.51 -20.99 7.22
CA LEU A 113 -18.81 -19.56 7.09
C LEU A 113 -20.28 -19.33 7.43
N THR A 114 -20.52 -18.40 8.35
CA THR A 114 -21.86 -17.87 8.60
C THR A 114 -22.35 -17.05 7.39
N ALA A 115 -23.67 -16.91 7.24
CA ALA A 115 -24.25 -16.10 6.17
C ALA A 115 -23.76 -14.63 6.19
N ASN A 116 -23.44 -14.11 7.37
CA ASN A 116 -22.88 -12.77 7.54
C ASN A 116 -21.45 -12.67 6.99
N GLU A 117 -20.58 -13.63 7.34
CA GLU A 117 -19.20 -13.68 6.85
C GLU A 117 -19.15 -13.87 5.33
N LEU A 118 -20.03 -14.71 4.78
CA LEU A 118 -20.16 -14.87 3.33
C LEU A 118 -20.57 -13.56 2.64
N THR A 119 -21.50 -12.81 3.24
CA THR A 119 -21.93 -11.51 2.72
C THR A 119 -20.79 -10.50 2.74
N LEU A 120 -20.01 -10.44 3.83
CA LEU A 120 -18.83 -9.59 3.94
C LEU A 120 -17.75 -9.97 2.93
N LEU A 121 -17.49 -11.27 2.74
CA LEU A 121 -16.57 -11.79 1.74
C LEU A 121 -16.99 -11.38 0.32
N LEU A 122 -18.27 -11.53 -0.01
CA LEU A 122 -18.79 -11.14 -1.32
C LEU A 122 -18.69 -9.63 -1.54
N LEU A 123 -19.03 -8.82 -0.53
CA LEU A 123 -18.94 -7.36 -0.61
C LEU A 123 -17.48 -6.91 -0.80
N LEU A 124 -16.55 -7.52 -0.06
CA LEU A 124 -15.12 -7.25 -0.19
C LEU A 124 -14.58 -7.66 -1.57
N GLY A 125 -14.91 -8.86 -2.05
CA GLY A 125 -14.40 -9.39 -3.31
C GLY A 125 -14.99 -8.74 -4.55
N THR A 126 -16.26 -8.31 -4.53
CA THR A 126 -16.95 -7.76 -5.70
C THR A 126 -16.87 -6.23 -5.79
N LEU A 127 -17.01 -5.53 -4.67
CA LEU A 127 -16.97 -4.07 -4.64
C LEU A 127 -15.66 -3.56 -4.07
N GLY A 128 -15.21 -4.09 -2.93
CA GLY A 128 -14.02 -3.59 -2.23
C GLY A 128 -12.77 -3.63 -3.10
N VAL A 129 -12.34 -4.83 -3.50
CA VAL A 129 -11.09 -5.04 -4.24
C VAL A 129 -11.13 -4.41 -5.64
N PRO A 130 -12.16 -4.63 -6.48
CA PRO A 130 -12.16 -4.10 -7.84
C PRO A 130 -12.23 -2.57 -7.89
N VAL A 131 -13.03 -1.94 -7.02
CA VAL A 131 -13.12 -0.48 -6.95
C VAL A 131 -11.82 0.10 -6.42
N GLN A 132 -11.26 -0.46 -5.33
CA GLN A 132 -9.98 -0.01 -4.78
C GLN A 132 -8.87 -0.08 -5.83
N PHE A 133 -8.72 -1.22 -6.51
CA PHE A 133 -7.65 -1.42 -7.47
C PHE A 133 -7.84 -0.54 -8.71
N GLY A 134 -9.08 -0.39 -9.19
CA GLY A 134 -9.41 0.51 -10.29
C GLY A 134 -9.08 1.98 -9.97
N LEU A 135 -9.45 2.45 -8.78
CA LEU A 135 -9.11 3.81 -8.31
C LEU A 135 -7.59 3.99 -8.14
N PHE A 136 -6.89 2.97 -7.64
CA PHE A 136 -5.44 3.00 -7.52
C PHE A 136 -4.78 3.11 -8.89
N SER A 137 -5.16 2.26 -9.85
CA SER A 137 -4.66 2.30 -11.23
C SER A 137 -5.01 3.61 -11.94
N TRP A 138 -6.16 4.21 -11.65
CA TRP A 138 -6.53 5.54 -12.14
C TRP A 138 -5.62 6.62 -11.54
N SER A 139 -5.36 6.58 -10.23
CA SER A 139 -4.49 7.52 -9.54
C SER A 139 -3.05 7.49 -10.06
N LEU A 140 -2.52 6.30 -10.34
CA LEU A 140 -1.17 6.12 -10.90
C LEU A 140 -1.05 6.69 -12.31
N ASN A 141 -2.12 6.58 -13.11
CA ASN A 141 -2.17 7.15 -14.45
C ASN A 141 -2.11 8.68 -14.39
N GLN A 142 -2.88 9.30 -13.49
CA GLN A 142 -2.99 10.75 -13.35
C GLN A 142 -1.77 11.40 -12.66
N LEU A 143 -1.26 10.80 -11.57
CA LEU A 143 -0.31 11.43 -10.64
C LEU A 143 1.13 10.92 -10.79
N GLY A 144 1.31 9.74 -11.39
CA GLY A 144 2.60 9.06 -11.49
C GLY A 144 2.95 8.19 -10.26
N PRO A 145 3.87 7.21 -10.42
CA PRO A 145 4.24 6.23 -9.41
C PRO A 145 4.64 6.79 -8.04
N SER A 146 5.51 7.80 -7.98
CA SER A 146 5.97 8.33 -6.68
C SER A 146 4.89 9.09 -5.91
N ARG A 147 4.02 9.83 -6.62
CA ARG A 147 2.91 10.54 -5.97
C ARG A 147 1.81 9.57 -5.57
N GLY A 148 1.47 8.61 -6.44
CA GLY A 148 0.49 7.57 -6.14
C GLY A 148 0.89 6.69 -4.95
N SER A 149 2.17 6.32 -4.83
CA SER A 149 2.66 5.55 -3.69
C SER A 149 2.63 6.33 -2.37
N MET A 150 2.73 7.66 -2.41
CA MET A 150 2.55 8.49 -1.21
C MET A 150 1.11 8.53 -0.69
N TYR A 151 0.10 8.45 -1.58
CA TYR A 151 -1.29 8.36 -1.16
C TYR A 151 -1.61 7.05 -0.42
N ILE A 152 -0.87 5.96 -0.69
CA ILE A 152 -0.99 4.72 0.10
C ILE A 152 -0.66 4.99 1.56
N VAL A 153 0.28 5.89 1.84
CA VAL A 153 0.66 6.21 3.21
C VAL A 153 -0.41 7.09 3.91
N MET A 154 -1.42 7.64 3.19
CA MET A 154 -2.61 8.23 3.83
C MET A 154 -3.59 7.19 4.39
N MET A 155 -3.50 5.92 3.99
CA MET A 155 -4.44 4.88 4.44
C MET A 155 -4.58 4.77 5.97
N PRO A 156 -3.51 4.84 6.78
CA PRO A 156 -3.62 4.85 8.23
C PRO A 156 -4.48 6.01 8.75
N ILE A 157 -4.42 7.20 8.13
CA ILE A 157 -5.23 8.36 8.52
C ILE A 157 -6.72 8.04 8.38
N THR A 158 -7.12 7.55 7.21
CA THR A 158 -8.52 7.23 6.93
C THR A 158 -8.99 6.05 7.78
N ALA A 159 -8.15 5.03 7.94
CA ALA A 159 -8.43 3.88 8.79
C ALA A 159 -8.67 4.30 10.25
N THR A 160 -7.83 5.21 10.78
CA THR A 160 -7.98 5.71 12.14
C THR A 160 -9.22 6.56 12.32
N ILE A 161 -9.55 7.44 11.37
CA ILE A 161 -10.79 8.23 11.46
C ILE A 161 -12.00 7.29 11.55
N LEU A 162 -12.02 6.25 10.72
CA LEU A 162 -13.07 5.23 10.79
C LEU A 162 -13.02 4.43 12.10
N ALA A 163 -11.85 4.07 12.62
CA ALA A 163 -11.71 3.37 13.89
C ALA A 163 -12.20 4.19 15.08
N VAL A 164 -11.90 5.48 15.13
CA VAL A 164 -12.41 6.40 16.17
C VAL A 164 -13.92 6.53 16.07
N ILE A 165 -14.47 6.69 14.86
CA ILE A 165 -15.92 6.89 14.68
C ILE A 165 -16.71 5.59 14.93
N ALA A 166 -16.22 4.46 14.42
CA ALA A 166 -16.95 3.19 14.42
C ALA A 166 -16.65 2.31 15.64
N LEU A 167 -15.42 2.33 16.16
CA LEU A 167 -14.96 1.51 17.29
C LEU A 167 -14.75 2.34 18.57
N ASN A 168 -14.85 3.67 18.50
CA ASN A 168 -14.64 4.58 19.63
C ASN A 168 -13.25 4.44 20.28
N GLU A 169 -12.23 4.14 19.46
CA GLU A 169 -10.84 3.99 19.90
C GLU A 169 -10.24 5.31 20.39
N THR A 170 -9.46 5.25 21.48
CA THR A 170 -8.71 6.39 21.99
C THR A 170 -7.37 6.52 21.28
N LEU A 171 -7.13 7.67 20.67
CA LEU A 171 -5.87 7.95 19.97
C LEU A 171 -4.73 8.26 20.94
N THR A 172 -3.59 7.60 20.76
CA THR A 172 -2.38 7.93 21.51
C THR A 172 -1.75 9.22 20.95
N PRO A 173 -1.08 10.05 21.79
CA PRO A 173 -0.40 11.25 21.32
C PRO A 173 0.67 10.97 20.25
N LEU A 174 1.37 9.83 20.35
CA LEU A 174 2.33 9.39 19.34
C LEU A 174 1.65 9.13 17.99
N PHE A 175 0.47 8.51 18.02
CA PHE A 175 -0.30 8.26 16.81
C PHE A 175 -0.69 9.56 16.11
N VAL A 176 -1.17 10.55 16.88
CA VAL A 176 -1.52 11.89 16.36
C VAL A 176 -0.28 12.60 15.80
N ALA A 177 0.89 12.49 16.44
CA ALA A 177 2.13 13.05 15.91
C ALA A 177 2.51 12.41 14.56
N GLY A 178 2.36 11.09 14.43
CA GLY A 178 2.53 10.39 13.16
C GLY A 178 1.57 10.90 12.08
N LEU A 179 0.29 11.09 12.42
CA LEU A 179 -0.73 11.67 11.52
C LEU A 179 -0.36 13.06 10.99
N VAL A 180 0.15 13.94 11.85
CA VAL A 180 0.55 15.29 11.46
C VAL A 180 1.78 15.25 10.53
N LEU A 181 2.77 14.42 10.86
CA LEU A 181 3.98 14.28 10.06
C LEU A 181 3.70 13.78 8.65
N ILE A 182 2.75 12.85 8.50
CA ILE A 182 2.42 12.33 7.18
C ILE A 182 1.70 13.33 6.29
N VAL A 183 0.81 14.14 6.87
CA VAL A 183 0.19 15.26 6.14
C VAL A 183 1.27 16.24 5.68
N GLY A 184 2.25 16.54 6.54
CA GLY A 184 3.41 17.35 6.20
C GLY A 184 4.24 16.77 5.05
N ALA A 185 4.50 15.45 5.07
CA ALA A 185 5.22 14.74 4.01
C ALA A 185 4.53 14.88 2.64
N ILE A 186 3.21 14.70 2.60
CA ILE A 186 2.40 14.80 1.38
C ILE A 186 2.41 16.22 0.83
N ILE A 187 2.25 17.22 1.70
CA ILE A 187 2.31 18.63 1.30
C ILE A 187 3.69 18.96 0.72
N LEU A 188 4.76 18.50 1.34
CA LEU A 188 6.14 18.74 0.88
C LEU A 188 6.38 18.18 -0.52
N VAL A 189 5.89 16.97 -0.81
CA VAL A 189 6.07 16.34 -2.11
C VAL A 189 5.17 16.93 -3.19
N ASN A 190 3.95 17.32 -2.83
CA ASN A 190 3.07 18.02 -3.77
C ASN A 190 3.52 19.46 -4.07
N ARG A 191 4.37 20.07 -3.22
CA ARG A 191 4.98 21.38 -3.45
C ARG A 191 6.18 21.36 -4.38
N GLU A 192 6.59 20.20 -4.88
CA GLU A 192 7.63 20.11 -5.89
C GLU A 192 7.25 20.98 -7.12
N PRO A 193 8.08 21.98 -7.48
CA PRO A 193 7.83 22.82 -8.65
C PRO A 193 7.69 21.92 -9.88
N LYS A 194 6.65 22.14 -10.70
CA LYS A 194 6.56 21.48 -12.01
C LYS A 194 7.86 21.79 -12.75
N ALA A 195 8.71 20.78 -12.96
CA ALA A 195 9.79 20.89 -13.92
C ALA A 195 9.12 21.15 -15.28
N SER A 196 9.24 22.37 -15.78
CA SER A 196 8.86 22.73 -17.13
C SER A 196 9.72 21.87 -18.07
N LEU A 197 9.09 20.86 -18.67
CA LEU A 197 9.60 20.23 -19.89
C LEU A 197 9.48 21.24 -21.04
#